data_AF-A0A5E4J981-F1
#
_entry.id   AF-A0A5E4J981-F1
#
_cell.length_a   1.000
_cell.length_b   1.000
_cell.length_c   1.000
_cell.angle_alpha   90.00
_cell.angle_beta   90.00
_cell.angle_gamma   90.00
#
_symmetry.space_group_name_H-M   'P 1'
#
loop_
_entity.id
_entity.type
_entity.pdbx_description
1 polymer ?
#
loop_
_entity_poly.entity_id
_entity_poly.type
_entity_poly.pdbx_seq_one_letter_code
_entity_poly.pdbx_strand_id
1 'polypeptide(L)'
;MRNSSAAAVLLLLVLMPALSFAQSAGSQSLLNAFPPWAPLVALAIIIGYSIAGLAYMLSTVFRTPELSVWAKTEVAEVTASASLVLIMLIALSSADAIFAAATGSTPMQASLDFTSQASDKLFNVFVDSMWLSSAIGTLTGAPPQYAGSTSKSAKDINSRIDQMTAKIKDAKPGSAMRMMIFALYAFNINYYPFSGANVFLGHFGTVQSLSLTSAFIAVASNLALDFIRSVAIPLMVPLGLFFSVFSVTRKMGRTLMAFGVGLYLFLPASVLIAKSMYDSAYKPGTNPPEIPEPSNAVSLTKALMQVQMAEIALTIIGSVVSAPTMTAGQLFFLPACIGGAAVQSVACMILAPVCFVIYLFICMFFTRPMFDFGGSMDVSTTLLSSLGVVKAIVLSSILGAGVPAYMYVGMAAPMVPSLIGLVSTYVWGIIPGTVMSPNMLLMVANVANAILAPIANLSGFLSHYYLDQALASKLTDITLDFTPYVLQYAVPVMLIPLIMIIVTVTAIRSISPAIGGEIQILGLSELI
;
A
#
# COMPACT_ATOMS: atom_id res chain seq x y z
N MET A 1 35.47 -14.19 57.03
CA MET A 1 34.23 -15.02 57.04
C MET A 1 33.17 -14.58 58.06
N ARG A 2 33.40 -13.61 58.96
CA ARG A 2 32.41 -13.22 59.99
C ARG A 2 31.31 -12.24 59.54
N ASN A 3 31.44 -11.64 58.34
CA ASN A 3 30.51 -10.60 57.84
C ASN A 3 29.55 -11.09 56.73
N SER A 4 29.71 -12.29 56.18
CA SER A 4 28.86 -12.79 55.09
C SER A 4 27.44 -13.15 55.55
N SER A 5 27.28 -13.59 56.81
CA SER A 5 25.98 -13.87 57.42
C SER A 5 25.16 -12.59 57.67
N ALA A 6 25.82 -11.48 58.03
CA ALA A 6 25.16 -10.18 58.19
C ALA A 6 24.65 -9.62 56.85
N ALA A 7 25.43 -9.78 55.77
CA ALA A 7 25.01 -9.37 54.43
C ALA A 7 23.79 -10.17 53.93
N ALA A 8 23.74 -11.48 54.21
CA ALA A 8 22.59 -12.32 53.85
C ALA A 8 21.30 -11.91 54.60
N VAL A 9 21.41 -11.61 55.89
CA VAL A 9 20.26 -11.13 56.71
C VAL A 9 19.78 -9.75 56.24
N LEU A 10 20.71 -8.86 55.89
CA LEU A 10 20.38 -7.51 55.41
C LEU A 10 19.75 -7.56 54.02
N LEU A 11 20.21 -8.47 53.15
CA LEU A 11 19.56 -8.75 51.86
C LEU A 11 18.14 -9.29 52.04
N LEU A 12 17.93 -10.20 53.00
CA LEU A 12 16.63 -10.79 53.31
C LEU A 12 15.65 -9.76 53.89
N LEU A 13 16.15 -8.79 54.67
CA LEU A 13 15.39 -7.64 55.17
C LEU A 13 15.00 -6.64 54.07
N VAL A 14 15.86 -6.41 53.07
CA VAL A 14 15.54 -5.57 51.90
C VAL A 14 14.55 -6.27 50.95
N LEU A 15 14.49 -7.59 50.99
CA LEU A 15 13.61 -8.43 50.18
C LEU A 15 12.15 -8.48 50.66
N MET A 16 11.91 -8.35 51.96
CA MET A 16 10.55 -8.44 52.52
C MET A 16 9.59 -7.33 52.06
N PRO A 17 10.00 -6.05 51.93
CA PRO A 17 9.17 -5.00 51.36
C PRO A 17 8.78 -5.29 49.90
N ALA A 18 9.72 -5.76 49.07
CA ALA A 18 9.45 -6.05 47.66
C ALA A 18 8.39 -7.16 47.48
N LEU A 19 8.37 -8.16 48.37
CA LEU A 19 7.36 -9.22 48.39
C LEU A 19 5.98 -8.73 48.84
N SER A 20 5.91 -7.68 49.67
CA SER A 20 4.63 -7.15 50.16
C SER A 20 3.87 -6.30 49.12
N PHE A 21 4.57 -5.64 48.19
CA PHE A 21 3.93 -4.85 47.14
C PHE A 21 3.32 -5.69 46.00
N ALA A 22 3.68 -6.98 45.89
CA ALA A 22 3.19 -7.88 44.84
C ALA A 22 1.78 -8.45 45.09
N GLN A 23 1.18 -8.25 46.28
CA GLN A 23 -0.07 -8.92 46.66
C GLN A 23 -1.38 -8.20 46.27
N SER A 24 -1.34 -7.06 45.57
CA SER A 24 -2.52 -6.18 45.49
C SER A 24 -3.52 -6.39 44.34
N ALA A 25 -3.37 -7.38 43.44
CA ALA A 25 -4.37 -7.56 42.38
C ALA A 25 -4.65 -9.04 42.03
N GLY A 26 -5.65 -9.61 42.69
CA GLY A 26 -6.21 -10.92 42.38
C GLY A 26 -5.38 -12.08 42.93
N SER A 27 -6.02 -12.98 43.67
CA SER A 27 -5.43 -14.16 44.30
C SER A 27 -4.90 -15.19 43.28
N GLN A 28 -3.92 -14.83 42.47
CA GLN A 28 -3.11 -15.81 41.79
C GLN A 28 -2.29 -16.53 42.85
N SER A 29 -2.41 -17.85 42.89
CA SER A 29 -1.69 -18.69 43.84
C SER A 29 -0.21 -18.31 43.85
N LEU A 30 0.44 -18.36 45.01
CA LEU A 30 1.89 -18.10 45.16
C LEU A 30 2.73 -18.95 44.20
N LEU A 31 2.20 -20.09 43.75
CA LEU A 31 2.77 -20.95 42.72
C LEU A 31 2.78 -20.34 41.30
N ASN A 32 1.80 -19.48 40.95
CA ASN A 32 1.79 -18.74 39.68
C ASN A 32 2.73 -17.54 39.71
N ALA A 33 3.12 -17.07 40.90
CA ALA A 33 4.08 -15.97 41.04
C ALA A 33 5.52 -16.42 40.71
N PHE A 34 5.82 -17.72 40.78
CA PHE A 34 7.11 -18.25 40.38
C PHE A 34 7.15 -18.49 38.87
N PRO A 35 8.16 -17.97 38.16
CA PRO A 35 8.36 -18.32 36.77
C PRO A 35 8.51 -19.84 36.59
N PRO A 36 8.03 -20.43 35.49
CA PRO A 36 8.06 -21.88 35.27
C PRO A 36 9.48 -22.46 35.27
N TRP A 37 10.48 -21.62 35.07
CA TRP A 37 11.90 -21.98 35.08
C TRP A 37 12.56 -21.88 36.47
N ALA A 38 11.90 -21.32 37.48
CA ALA A 38 12.45 -21.21 38.83
C ALA A 38 12.85 -22.57 39.46
N PRO A 39 12.11 -23.68 39.24
CA PRO A 39 12.53 -25.00 39.71
C PRO A 39 13.86 -25.48 39.13
N LEU A 40 14.15 -25.18 37.86
CA LEU A 40 15.44 -25.51 37.22
C LEU A 40 16.59 -24.77 37.89
N VAL A 41 16.35 -23.52 38.30
CA VAL A 41 17.34 -22.71 39.01
C VAL A 41 17.61 -23.26 40.40
N ALA A 42 16.55 -23.60 41.15
CA ALA A 42 16.70 -24.24 42.45
C ALA A 42 17.50 -25.54 42.35
N LEU A 43 17.19 -26.37 41.34
CA LEU A 43 17.90 -27.62 41.07
C LEU A 43 19.39 -27.38 40.75
N ALA A 44 19.72 -26.42 39.89
CA ALA A 44 21.11 -26.08 39.57
C ALA A 44 21.90 -25.62 40.80
N ILE A 45 21.29 -24.80 41.67
CA ILE A 45 21.89 -24.36 42.93
C ILE A 45 22.13 -25.56 43.86
N ILE A 46 21.16 -26.45 44.02
CA ILE A 46 21.29 -27.67 44.84
C ILE A 46 22.44 -28.54 44.32
N ILE A 47 22.54 -28.74 43.01
CA ILE A 47 23.63 -29.51 42.39
C ILE A 47 24.98 -28.85 42.68
N GLY A 48 25.08 -27.52 42.53
CA GLY A 48 26.30 -26.77 42.81
C GLY A 48 26.78 -26.92 44.25
N TYR A 49 25.88 -26.75 45.23
CA TYR A 49 26.21 -26.99 46.64
C TYR A 49 26.56 -28.46 46.92
N SER A 50 25.90 -29.40 46.26
CA SER A 50 26.16 -30.84 46.43
C SER A 50 27.56 -31.21 45.94
N ILE A 51 27.98 -30.71 44.76
CA ILE A 51 29.31 -30.94 44.20
C ILE A 51 30.39 -30.32 45.11
N ALA A 52 30.20 -29.07 45.52
CA ALA A 52 31.16 -28.38 46.39
C ALA A 52 31.26 -29.04 47.79
N GLY A 53 30.12 -29.51 48.33
CA GLY A 53 30.07 -30.26 49.58
C GLY A 53 30.79 -31.61 49.50
N LEU A 54 30.56 -32.37 48.43
CA LEU A 54 31.26 -33.64 48.18
C LEU A 54 32.76 -33.42 48.04
N ALA A 55 33.19 -32.40 47.30
CA ALA A 55 34.60 -32.04 47.20
C ALA A 55 35.21 -31.72 48.57
N TYR A 56 34.52 -30.94 49.41
CA TYR A 56 35.00 -30.66 50.76
C TYR A 56 35.18 -31.94 51.61
N MET A 57 34.22 -32.87 51.54
CA MET A 57 34.35 -34.17 52.22
C MET A 57 35.54 -34.97 51.69
N LEU A 58 35.71 -35.06 50.37
CA LEU A 58 36.84 -35.75 49.74
C LEU A 58 38.20 -35.13 50.12
N SER A 59 38.28 -33.80 50.23
CA SER A 59 39.50 -33.11 50.68
C SER A 59 39.92 -33.52 52.08
N THR A 60 38.93 -33.82 52.94
CA THR A 60 39.17 -34.26 54.32
C THR A 60 39.65 -35.72 54.33
N VAL A 61 39.07 -36.58 53.49
CA VAL A 61 39.47 -37.99 53.35
C VAL A 61 40.90 -38.12 52.82
N PHE A 62 41.25 -37.38 51.77
CA PHE A 62 42.58 -37.44 51.14
C PHE A 62 43.60 -36.50 51.79
N ARG A 63 43.19 -35.67 52.76
CA ARG A 63 44.03 -34.65 53.41
C ARG A 63 44.73 -33.71 52.41
N THR A 64 44.05 -33.36 51.32
CA THR A 64 44.59 -32.46 50.30
C THR A 64 44.13 -31.02 50.59
N PRO A 65 45.02 -30.14 51.11
CA PRO A 65 44.64 -28.78 51.50
C PRO A 65 44.12 -27.95 50.32
N GLU A 66 44.66 -28.19 49.12
CA GLU A 66 44.26 -27.52 47.87
C GLU A 66 42.78 -27.70 47.56
N LEU A 67 42.26 -28.92 47.71
CA LEU A 67 40.88 -29.25 47.38
C LEU A 67 39.90 -28.66 48.41
N SER A 68 40.35 -28.49 49.66
CA SER A 68 39.56 -27.81 50.69
C SER A 68 39.45 -26.30 50.44
N VAL A 69 40.51 -25.67 49.93
CA VAL A 69 40.53 -24.25 49.56
C VAL A 69 39.67 -24.02 48.31
N TRP A 70 39.79 -24.91 47.32
CA TRP A 70 38.93 -24.92 46.15
C TRP A 70 37.45 -25.03 46.53
N ALA A 71 37.07 -26.02 47.34
CA ALA A 71 35.68 -26.24 47.73
C ALA A 71 35.07 -25.03 48.48
N LYS A 72 35.84 -24.40 49.38
CA LYS A 72 35.39 -23.18 50.08
C LYS A 72 35.17 -22.01 49.12
N THR A 73 36.04 -21.86 48.12
CA THR A 73 35.92 -20.84 47.09
C THR A 73 34.70 -21.12 46.21
N GLU A 74 34.47 -22.39 45.86
CA GLU A 74 33.34 -22.81 45.04
C GLU A 74 31.99 -22.56 45.73
N VAL A 75 31.88 -22.87 47.03
CA VAL A 75 30.67 -22.54 47.83
C VAL A 75 30.39 -21.04 47.83
N ALA A 76 31.43 -20.20 48.02
CA ALA A 76 31.26 -18.75 48.02
C ALA A 76 30.78 -18.23 46.65
N GLU A 77 31.27 -18.80 45.55
CA GLU A 77 30.91 -18.44 44.18
C GLU A 77 29.49 -18.89 43.79
N VAL A 78 29.08 -20.09 44.21
CA VAL A 78 27.69 -20.58 44.04
C VAL A 78 26.73 -19.70 44.85
N THR A 79 27.11 -19.32 46.08
CA THR A 79 26.32 -18.42 46.93
C THR A 79 26.16 -17.04 46.27
N ALA A 80 27.25 -16.48 45.75
CA ALA A 80 27.24 -15.20 45.06
C ALA A 80 26.32 -15.25 43.82
N SER A 81 26.43 -16.29 42.99
CA SER A 81 25.58 -16.48 41.81
C SER A 81 24.10 -16.62 42.17
N ALA A 82 23.77 -17.37 43.23
CA ALA A 82 22.41 -17.49 43.73
C ALA A 82 21.84 -16.15 44.21
N SER A 83 22.64 -15.35 44.92
CA SER A 83 22.22 -14.03 45.39
C SER A 83 21.98 -13.05 44.24
N LEU A 84 22.82 -13.10 43.20
CA LEU A 84 22.68 -12.26 42.02
C LEU A 84 21.38 -12.55 41.28
N VAL A 85 21.06 -13.83 41.10
CA VAL A 85 19.84 -14.28 40.41
C VAL A 85 18.59 -13.85 41.19
N LEU A 86 18.65 -13.93 42.52
CA LEU A 86 17.59 -13.43 43.38
C LEU A 86 17.39 -11.92 43.22
N ILE A 87 18.47 -11.13 43.25
CA ILE A 87 18.41 -9.68 43.03
C ILE A 87 17.82 -9.36 41.65
N MET A 88 18.25 -10.09 40.62
CA MET A 88 17.78 -9.92 39.26
C MET A 88 16.29 -10.26 39.10
N LEU A 89 15.80 -11.33 39.74
CA LEU A 89 14.38 -11.68 39.76
C LEU A 89 13.53 -10.59 40.40
N ILE A 90 13.99 -10.04 41.53
CA ILE A 90 13.32 -8.90 42.18
C ILE A 90 13.32 -7.70 41.24
N ALA A 91 14.47 -7.36 40.64
CA ALA A 91 14.59 -6.22 39.74
C ALA A 91 13.64 -6.35 38.54
N LEU A 92 13.58 -7.51 37.90
CA LEU A 92 12.66 -7.80 36.79
C LEU A 92 11.19 -7.67 37.21
N SER A 93 10.80 -8.32 38.30
CA SER A 93 9.41 -8.24 38.80
C SER A 93 9.02 -6.82 39.20
N SER A 94 9.95 -6.06 39.78
CA SER A 94 9.71 -4.65 40.15
C SER A 94 9.59 -3.76 38.92
N ALA A 95 10.40 -3.99 37.87
CA ALA A 95 10.30 -3.25 36.62
C ALA A 95 8.93 -3.49 35.97
N ASP A 96 8.51 -4.76 35.84
CA ASP A 96 7.20 -5.08 35.28
C ASP A 96 6.05 -4.49 36.09
N ALA A 97 6.12 -4.52 37.43
CA ALA A 97 5.11 -3.94 38.30
C ALA A 97 5.02 -2.40 38.15
N ILE A 98 6.16 -1.71 38.07
CA ILE A 98 6.21 -0.26 37.88
C ILE A 98 5.62 0.12 36.51
N PHE A 99 6.01 -0.60 35.46
CA PHE A 99 5.48 -0.36 34.11
C PHE A 99 3.99 -0.68 34.04
N ALA A 100 3.56 -1.83 34.54
CA ALA A 100 2.15 -2.20 34.57
C ALA A 100 1.29 -1.21 35.37
N ALA A 101 1.83 -0.65 36.47
CA ALA A 101 1.15 0.41 37.21
C ALA A 101 1.04 1.74 36.42
N ALA A 102 2.05 2.05 35.60
CA ALA A 102 2.08 3.30 34.82
C ALA A 102 1.26 3.23 33.53
N THR A 103 1.31 2.11 32.80
CA THR A 103 0.72 1.97 31.46
C THR A 103 -0.48 1.03 31.41
N GLY A 104 -0.76 0.29 32.50
CA GLY A 104 -1.80 -0.75 32.54
C GLY A 104 -1.39 -2.07 31.89
N SER A 105 -0.17 -2.18 31.36
CA SER A 105 0.35 -3.38 30.69
C SER A 105 1.85 -3.56 30.93
N THR A 106 2.36 -4.79 30.82
CA THR A 106 3.79 -5.06 30.92
C THR A 106 4.54 -4.42 29.74
N PRO A 107 5.81 -4.02 29.89
CA PRO A 107 6.55 -3.35 28.83
C PRO A 107 6.67 -4.24 27.58
N MET A 108 6.81 -5.56 27.76
CA MET A 108 6.81 -6.53 26.68
C MET A 108 5.49 -6.52 25.90
N GLN A 109 4.36 -6.53 26.61
CA GLN A 109 3.04 -6.54 25.97
C GLN A 109 2.73 -5.22 25.27
N ALA A 110 3.03 -4.09 25.91
CA ALA A 110 2.88 -2.77 25.30
C ALA A 110 3.68 -2.62 23.99
N SER A 111 4.89 -3.19 23.94
CA SER A 111 5.72 -3.18 22.74
C SER A 111 5.22 -4.12 21.63
N LEU A 112 4.68 -5.30 22.00
CA LEU A 112 4.02 -6.21 21.06
C LEU A 112 2.76 -5.56 20.46
N ASP A 113 1.92 -4.95 21.29
CA ASP A 113 0.69 -4.28 20.85
C ASP A 113 1.01 -3.11 19.91
N PHE A 114 2.03 -2.30 20.25
CA PHE A 114 2.49 -1.20 19.40
C PHE A 114 3.03 -1.69 18.05
N THR A 115 3.90 -2.69 18.03
CA THR A 115 4.49 -3.20 16.78
C THR A 115 3.46 -3.89 15.89
N SER A 116 2.49 -4.61 16.47
CA SER A 116 1.35 -5.16 15.74
C SER A 116 0.48 -4.06 15.15
N GLN A 117 0.07 -3.07 15.95
CA GLN A 117 -0.77 -1.97 15.46
C GLN A 117 -0.05 -1.15 14.37
N ALA A 118 1.25 -0.90 14.54
CA ALA A 118 2.06 -0.21 13.54
C ALA A 118 2.12 -1.00 12.23
N SER A 119 2.32 -2.32 12.31
CA SER A 119 2.33 -3.22 11.15
C SER A 119 0.99 -3.20 10.40
N ASP A 120 -0.13 -3.35 11.11
CA ASP A 120 -1.47 -3.36 10.51
C ASP A 120 -1.76 -2.03 9.79
N LYS A 121 -1.46 -0.90 10.44
CA LYS A 121 -1.65 0.43 9.85
C LYS A 121 -0.79 0.62 8.59
N LEU A 122 0.49 0.23 8.64
CA LEU A 122 1.39 0.36 7.49
C LEU A 122 0.99 -0.56 6.33
N PHE A 123 0.49 -1.76 6.63
CA PHE A 123 0.00 -2.68 5.61
C PHE A 123 -1.27 -2.16 4.94
N ASN A 124 -2.21 -1.58 5.70
CA ASN A 124 -3.39 -0.95 5.13
C ASN A 124 -3.02 0.23 4.22
N VAL A 125 -2.09 1.10 4.65
CA VAL A 125 -1.55 2.19 3.82
C VAL A 125 -0.91 1.67 2.54
N PHE A 126 -0.17 0.57 2.62
CA PHE A 126 0.41 -0.09 1.44
C PHE A 126 -0.69 -0.55 0.48
N VAL A 127 -1.71 -1.26 0.97
CA VAL A 127 -2.83 -1.75 0.16
C VAL A 127 -3.59 -0.60 -0.49
N ASP A 128 -3.91 0.47 0.25
CA ASP A 128 -4.60 1.65 -0.27
C ASP A 128 -3.78 2.35 -1.37
N SER A 129 -2.47 2.48 -1.16
CA SER A 129 -1.57 3.05 -2.16
C SER A 129 -1.44 2.17 -3.41
N MET A 130 -1.60 0.85 -3.29
CA MET A 130 -1.63 -0.09 -4.41
C MET A 130 -2.91 0.04 -5.22
N TRP A 131 -4.07 0.14 -4.55
CA TRP A 131 -5.35 0.41 -5.20
C TRP A 131 -5.35 1.74 -5.94
N LEU A 132 -4.84 2.80 -5.30
CA LEU A 132 -4.77 4.13 -5.91
C LEU A 132 -3.82 4.17 -7.12
N SER A 133 -2.64 3.54 -7.01
CA SER A 133 -1.70 3.41 -8.12
C SER A 133 -2.30 2.61 -9.29
N SER A 134 -3.04 1.53 -9.01
CA SER A 134 -3.74 0.76 -10.03
C SER A 134 -4.83 1.60 -10.71
N ALA A 135 -5.64 2.33 -9.94
CA ALA A 135 -6.67 3.22 -10.50
C ALA A 135 -6.06 4.29 -11.42
N ILE A 136 -4.96 4.92 -10.98
CA ILE A 136 -4.22 5.90 -11.81
C ILE A 136 -3.68 5.21 -13.07
N GLY A 137 -3.05 4.05 -12.96
CA GLY A 137 -2.53 3.32 -14.12
C GLY A 137 -3.61 2.91 -15.13
N THR A 138 -4.83 2.59 -14.67
CA THR A 138 -5.95 2.34 -15.58
C THR A 138 -6.45 3.61 -16.27
N LEU A 139 -6.39 4.76 -15.59
CA LEU A 139 -6.78 6.06 -16.12
C LEU A 139 -5.76 6.63 -17.11
N THR A 140 -4.46 6.50 -16.82
CA THR A 140 -3.39 7.00 -17.68
C THR A 140 -3.14 6.12 -18.90
N GLY A 141 -3.75 4.93 -18.93
CA GLY A 141 -3.46 3.87 -19.87
C GLY A 141 -2.12 3.20 -19.56
N ALA A 142 -1.81 2.14 -20.30
CA ALA A 142 -0.42 1.67 -20.32
C ALA A 142 0.45 2.90 -20.62
N PRO A 143 1.56 3.12 -19.87
CA PRO A 143 2.48 4.16 -20.26
C PRO A 143 2.73 3.97 -21.76
N PRO A 144 2.91 5.05 -22.55
CA PRO A 144 3.59 4.89 -23.81
C PRO A 144 4.98 4.38 -23.44
N GLN A 145 5.09 3.07 -23.18
CA GLN A 145 6.27 2.30 -23.47
C GLN A 145 6.56 2.83 -24.85
N TYR A 146 7.68 3.54 -24.95
CA TYR A 146 8.23 3.88 -26.23
C TYR A 146 8.18 2.53 -26.95
N ALA A 147 7.16 2.34 -27.77
CA ALA A 147 7.12 1.35 -28.79
C ALA A 147 8.17 1.93 -29.71
N GLY A 148 9.43 1.74 -29.29
CA GLY A 148 10.62 2.07 -30.03
C GLY A 148 10.35 1.31 -31.27
N SER A 149 9.90 2.06 -32.28
CA SER A 149 9.17 1.48 -33.38
C SER A 149 10.11 0.41 -33.89
N THR A 150 9.73 -0.86 -33.75
CA THR A 150 10.57 -1.98 -34.18
C THR A 150 11.06 -1.58 -35.57
N SER A 151 12.37 -1.52 -35.84
CA SER A 151 12.96 -0.63 -36.86
C SER A 151 12.32 -0.64 -38.27
N LYS A 152 11.49 -1.65 -38.57
CA LYS A 152 10.52 -1.70 -39.67
C LYS A 152 9.49 -0.55 -39.67
N SER A 153 8.94 -0.15 -38.53
CA SER A 153 7.95 0.92 -38.43
C SER A 153 8.58 2.31 -38.59
N ALA A 154 9.85 2.50 -38.21
CA ALA A 154 10.57 3.75 -38.44
C ALA A 154 10.78 4.03 -39.94
N LYS A 155 11.08 2.98 -40.73
CA LYS A 155 11.20 3.08 -42.20
C LYS A 155 9.86 3.45 -42.85
N ASP A 156 8.77 2.90 -42.35
CA ASP A 156 7.42 3.13 -42.89
C ASP A 156 6.84 4.51 -42.47
N ILE A 157 7.25 5.00 -41.31
CA ILE A 157 6.94 6.36 -40.85
C ILE A 157 7.73 7.39 -41.68
N ASN A 158 9.03 7.16 -41.90
CA ASN A 158 9.87 8.07 -42.70
C ASN A 158 9.37 8.18 -44.15
N SER A 159 8.98 7.07 -44.79
CA SER A 159 8.44 7.09 -46.15
C SER A 159 7.12 7.87 -46.25
N ARG A 160 6.26 7.79 -45.22
CA ARG A 160 5.02 8.58 -45.12
C ARG A 160 5.29 10.07 -44.86
N ILE A 161 6.29 10.39 -44.03
CA ILE A 161 6.72 11.78 -43.79
C ILE A 161 7.25 12.40 -45.09
N ASP A 162 8.06 11.68 -45.87
CA ASP A 162 8.58 12.16 -47.14
C ASP A 162 7.45 12.44 -48.15
N GLN A 163 6.47 11.54 -48.25
CA GLN A 163 5.30 11.73 -49.11
C GLN A 163 4.42 12.92 -48.69
N MET A 164 4.26 13.14 -47.38
CA MET A 164 3.49 14.30 -46.88
C MET A 164 4.27 15.61 -47.05
N THR A 165 5.58 15.59 -46.84
CA THR A 165 6.45 16.76 -47.02
C THR A 165 6.45 17.23 -48.48
N ALA A 166 6.47 16.29 -49.44
CA ALA A 166 6.31 16.58 -50.86
C ALA A 166 4.97 17.27 -51.17
N LYS A 167 3.85 16.77 -50.60
CA LYS A 167 2.52 17.36 -50.78
C LYS A 167 2.36 18.75 -50.15
N ILE A 168 3.12 19.06 -49.09
CA ILE A 168 3.08 20.35 -48.40
C ILE A 168 3.90 21.42 -49.14
N LYS A 169 4.98 21.02 -49.83
CA LYS A 169 5.84 21.95 -50.58
C LYS A 169 5.09 22.68 -51.70
N ASP A 170 4.03 22.08 -52.23
CA ASP A 170 3.18 22.66 -53.27
C ASP A 170 1.99 23.48 -52.73
N ALA A 171 1.76 23.48 -51.41
CA ALA A 171 0.65 24.18 -50.78
C ALA A 171 1.03 25.62 -50.39
N LYS A 172 0.34 26.62 -50.93
CA LYS A 172 0.61 28.05 -50.67
C LYS A 172 0.59 28.38 -49.15
N PRO A 173 1.53 29.21 -48.67
CA PRO A 173 1.73 29.50 -47.25
C PRO A 173 0.63 30.42 -46.72
N GLY A 174 -0.31 29.84 -45.98
CA GLY A 174 -1.37 30.57 -45.31
C GLY A 174 -2.05 29.68 -44.30
N SER A 175 -1.45 29.55 -43.11
CA SER A 175 -2.08 29.34 -41.79
C SER A 175 -1.15 28.56 -40.86
N ALA A 176 -0.76 29.17 -39.74
CA ALA A 176 -0.08 28.52 -38.61
C ALA A 176 -0.82 27.25 -38.12
N MET A 177 -2.13 27.17 -38.37
CA MET A 177 -2.97 26.00 -38.12
C MET A 177 -2.53 24.75 -38.89
N ARG A 178 -2.00 24.87 -40.12
CA ARG A 178 -1.49 23.71 -40.88
C ARG A 178 -0.16 23.21 -40.33
N MET A 179 0.71 24.10 -39.88
CA MET A 179 1.95 23.72 -39.16
C MET A 179 1.62 23.02 -37.84
N MET A 180 0.60 23.48 -37.11
CA MET A 180 0.15 22.84 -35.87
C MET A 180 -0.49 21.47 -36.13
N ILE A 181 -1.36 21.34 -37.13
CA ILE A 181 -1.95 20.04 -37.50
C ILE A 181 -0.87 19.08 -38.02
N PHE A 182 0.08 19.57 -38.83
CA PHE A 182 1.20 18.77 -39.30
C PHE A 182 2.11 18.34 -38.14
N ALA A 183 2.39 19.23 -37.18
CA ALA A 183 3.12 18.86 -35.98
C ALA A 183 2.36 17.76 -35.20
N LEU A 184 1.06 17.94 -34.95
CA LEU A 184 0.25 16.93 -34.25
C LEU A 184 0.21 15.57 -34.97
N TYR A 185 0.12 15.57 -36.31
CA TYR A 185 0.11 14.35 -37.12
C TYR A 185 1.51 13.71 -37.27
N ALA A 186 2.53 14.51 -37.54
CA ALA A 186 3.90 14.06 -37.77
C ALA A 186 4.56 13.56 -36.48
N PHE A 187 4.22 14.14 -35.34
CA PHE A 187 4.68 13.65 -34.05
C PHE A 187 3.87 12.45 -33.55
N ASN A 188 2.82 12.03 -34.26
CA ASN A 188 1.91 10.95 -33.85
C ASN A 188 1.67 10.97 -32.33
N ILE A 189 1.41 12.16 -31.80
CA ILE A 189 1.23 12.36 -30.37
C ILE A 189 -0.10 11.71 -30.05
N ASN A 190 -0.05 10.42 -29.77
CA ASN A 190 -1.13 9.71 -29.11
C ASN A 190 -1.30 10.41 -27.76
N TYR A 191 -2.22 11.38 -27.76
CA TYR A 191 -2.68 12.04 -26.56
C TYR A 191 -3.46 10.99 -25.79
N TYR A 192 -2.75 10.24 -24.95
CA TYR A 192 -3.40 9.49 -23.90
C TYR A 192 -3.90 10.54 -22.90
N PRO A 193 -5.23 10.72 -22.78
CA PRO A 193 -5.76 11.59 -21.74
C PRO A 193 -5.17 11.11 -20.40
N PHE A 194 -4.84 12.05 -19.52
CA PHE A 194 -4.20 11.79 -18.22
C PHE A 194 -2.74 11.33 -18.24
N SER A 195 -2.01 11.40 -19.37
CA SER A 195 -0.57 11.03 -19.37
C SER A 195 0.28 11.78 -18.33
N GLY A 196 -0.11 13.01 -17.96
CA GLY A 196 0.52 13.79 -16.89
C GLY A 196 0.36 13.19 -15.49
N ALA A 197 -0.67 12.37 -15.25
CA ALA A 197 -0.87 11.70 -13.96
C ALA A 197 0.14 10.56 -13.72
N ASN A 198 0.91 10.14 -14.73
CA ASN A 198 2.00 9.18 -14.56
C ASN A 198 3.10 9.68 -13.62
N VAL A 199 3.24 11.00 -13.42
CA VAL A 199 4.17 11.56 -12.42
C VAL A 199 3.81 11.09 -11.01
N PHE A 200 2.52 10.91 -10.71
CA PHE A 200 2.07 10.41 -9.41
C PHE A 200 2.35 8.92 -9.22
N LEU A 201 2.45 8.12 -10.30
CA LEU A 201 2.80 6.69 -10.18
C LEU A 201 4.19 6.50 -9.55
N GLY A 202 5.16 7.35 -9.92
CA GLY A 202 6.48 7.33 -9.29
C GLY A 202 6.40 7.61 -7.79
N HIS A 203 5.60 8.61 -7.42
CA HIS A 203 5.39 8.99 -6.02
C HIS A 203 4.70 7.88 -5.21
N PHE A 204 3.60 7.32 -5.72
CA PHE A 204 2.94 6.18 -5.08
C PHE A 204 3.83 4.95 -5.02
N GLY A 205 4.69 4.72 -6.02
CA GLY A 205 5.71 3.68 -5.97
C GLY A 205 6.69 3.87 -4.81
N THR A 206 7.15 5.10 -4.54
CA THR A 206 8.00 5.37 -3.37
C THR A 206 7.25 5.12 -2.07
N VAL A 207 6.00 5.59 -1.95
CA VAL A 207 5.14 5.37 -0.78
C VAL A 207 4.87 3.88 -0.54
N GLN A 208 4.61 3.10 -1.60
CA GLN A 208 4.46 1.65 -1.54
C GLN A 208 5.72 0.97 -1.02
N SER A 209 6.88 1.32 -1.58
CA SER A 209 8.16 0.74 -1.14
C SER A 209 8.47 1.07 0.33
N LEU A 210 8.17 2.30 0.76
CA LEU A 210 8.43 2.79 2.11
C LEU A 210 7.48 2.14 3.13
N SER A 211 6.19 2.06 2.81
CA SER A 211 5.18 1.41 3.65
C SER A 211 5.42 -0.09 3.77
N LEU A 212 5.78 -0.77 2.67
CA LEU A 212 6.09 -2.20 2.69
C LEU A 212 7.35 -2.51 3.50
N THR A 213 8.42 -1.75 3.31
CA THR A 213 9.68 -1.93 4.06
C THR A 213 9.50 -1.66 5.55
N SER A 214 8.79 -0.59 5.91
CA SER A 214 8.46 -0.29 7.32
C SER A 214 7.51 -1.32 7.93
N ALA A 215 6.51 -1.82 7.19
CA ALA A 215 5.64 -2.90 7.65
C ALA A 215 6.44 -4.17 7.94
N PHE A 216 7.37 -4.54 7.04
CA PHE A 216 8.25 -5.70 7.24
C PHE A 216 9.13 -5.55 8.47
N ILE A 217 9.69 -4.35 8.70
CA ILE A 217 10.46 -4.04 9.91
C ILE A 217 9.59 -4.21 11.15
N ALA A 218 8.36 -3.70 11.16
CA ALA A 218 7.44 -3.84 12.30
C ALA A 218 7.10 -5.31 12.59
N VAL A 219 6.84 -6.12 11.55
CA VAL A 219 6.61 -7.57 11.69
C VAL A 219 7.86 -8.26 12.23
N ALA A 220 9.04 -7.94 11.71
CA ALA A 220 10.30 -8.51 12.18
C ALA A 220 10.59 -8.15 13.65
N SER A 221 10.31 -6.91 14.06
CA SER A 221 10.40 -6.48 15.46
C SER A 221 9.40 -7.22 16.36
N ASN A 222 8.16 -7.44 15.89
CA ASN A 222 7.17 -8.21 16.62
C ASN A 222 7.64 -9.67 16.81
N LEU A 223 8.13 -10.32 15.76
CA LEU A 223 8.69 -11.67 15.81
C LEU A 223 9.91 -11.75 16.74
N ALA A 224 10.78 -10.74 16.72
CA ALA A 224 11.93 -10.65 17.63
C ALA A 224 11.48 -10.52 19.10
N LEU A 225 10.49 -9.68 19.39
CA LEU A 225 9.90 -9.54 20.73
C LEU A 225 9.27 -10.85 21.21
N ASP A 226 8.52 -11.54 20.34
CA ASP A 226 7.87 -12.81 20.67
C ASP A 226 8.89 -13.94 20.88
N PHE A 227 9.94 -13.97 20.07
CA PHE A 227 11.10 -14.85 20.27
C PHE A 227 11.77 -14.57 21.63
N ILE A 228 12.00 -13.31 21.99
CA ILE A 228 12.61 -12.94 23.28
C ILE A 228 11.71 -13.35 24.45
N ARG A 229 10.41 -13.11 24.34
CA ARG A 229 9.42 -13.57 25.33
C ARG A 229 9.47 -15.09 25.52
N SER A 230 9.56 -15.83 24.42
CA SER A 230 9.51 -17.28 24.41
C SER A 230 10.83 -17.98 24.69
N VAL A 231 11.97 -17.30 24.49
CA VAL A 231 13.32 -17.91 24.56
C VAL A 231 14.23 -17.19 25.56
N ALA A 232 14.31 -15.86 25.56
CA ALA A 232 15.33 -15.15 26.35
C ALA A 232 15.19 -15.41 27.87
N ILE A 233 13.99 -15.23 28.43
CA ILE A 233 13.76 -15.53 29.85
C ILE A 233 13.75 -17.04 30.13
N PRO A 234 12.86 -17.84 29.52
CA PRO A 234 12.65 -19.21 29.97
C PRO A 234 13.80 -20.15 29.60
N LEU A 235 14.61 -19.81 28.58
CA LEU A 235 15.76 -20.63 28.17
C LEU A 235 17.09 -20.00 28.59
N MET A 236 17.36 -18.73 28.27
CA MET A 236 18.70 -18.18 28.47
C MET A 236 19.03 -17.97 29.95
N VAL A 237 18.10 -17.45 30.77
CA VAL A 237 18.39 -17.24 32.19
C VAL A 237 18.71 -18.55 32.93
N PRO A 238 17.91 -19.63 32.81
CA PRO A 238 18.21 -20.92 33.44
C PRO A 238 19.48 -21.58 32.89
N LEU A 239 19.70 -21.50 31.57
CA LEU A 239 20.89 -22.06 30.94
C LEU A 239 22.16 -21.31 31.41
N GLY A 240 22.08 -19.99 31.51
CA GLY A 240 23.15 -19.15 32.06
C GLY A 240 23.45 -19.52 33.51
N LEU A 241 22.41 -19.83 34.28
CA LEU A 241 22.55 -20.30 35.66
C LEU A 241 23.19 -21.67 35.75
N PHE A 242 22.73 -22.61 34.94
CA PHE A 242 23.33 -23.93 34.87
C PHE A 242 24.83 -23.85 34.55
N PHE A 243 25.22 -23.02 33.58
CA PHE A 243 26.63 -22.79 33.28
C PHE A 243 27.38 -22.00 34.35
N SER A 244 26.71 -21.15 35.13
CA SER A 244 27.35 -20.43 36.23
C SER A 244 27.85 -21.36 37.36
N VAL A 245 27.25 -22.55 37.48
CA VAL A 245 27.60 -23.55 38.50
C VAL A 245 28.94 -24.23 38.21
N PHE A 246 29.35 -24.36 36.95
CA PHE A 246 30.62 -25.02 36.61
C PHE A 246 31.74 -24.00 36.49
N SER A 247 32.87 -24.25 37.16
CA SER A 247 34.04 -23.34 37.16
C SER A 247 34.52 -22.97 35.75
N VAL A 248 34.52 -23.90 34.80
CA VAL A 248 34.99 -23.69 33.42
C VAL A 248 34.02 -22.84 32.60
N THR A 249 32.70 -23.03 32.75
CA THR A 249 31.68 -22.30 31.97
C THR A 249 31.08 -21.12 32.72
N ARG A 250 31.56 -20.82 33.92
CA ARG A 250 30.99 -19.79 34.79
C ARG A 250 30.88 -18.41 34.13
N LYS A 251 31.95 -17.99 33.46
CA LYS A 251 31.99 -16.70 32.77
C LYS A 251 30.96 -16.64 31.64
N MET A 252 30.88 -17.71 30.84
CA MET A 252 29.88 -17.86 29.78
C MET A 252 28.46 -17.82 30.36
N GLY A 253 28.22 -18.51 31.47
CA GLY A 253 26.93 -18.51 32.16
C GLY A 253 26.48 -17.12 32.60
N ARG A 254 27.39 -16.34 33.21
CA ARG A 254 27.15 -14.94 33.62
C ARG A 254 26.88 -14.02 32.42
N THR A 255 27.64 -14.16 31.34
CA THR A 255 27.39 -13.43 30.09
C THR A 255 26.02 -13.77 29.50
N LEU A 256 25.64 -15.05 29.52
CA LEU A 256 24.37 -15.53 28.96
C LEU A 256 23.17 -15.08 29.81
N MET A 257 23.32 -15.03 31.14
CA MET A 257 22.36 -14.34 32.02
C MET A 257 22.23 -12.87 31.64
N ALA A 258 23.34 -12.13 31.59
CA ALA A 258 23.36 -10.71 31.26
C ALA A 258 22.67 -10.41 29.92
N PHE A 259 22.89 -11.28 28.92
CA PHE A 259 22.23 -11.22 27.64
C PHE A 259 20.72 -11.47 27.73
N GLY A 260 20.29 -12.49 28.48
CA GLY A 260 18.87 -12.77 28.73
C GLY A 260 18.15 -11.61 29.43
N VAL A 261 18.74 -11.04 30.48
CA VAL A 261 18.18 -9.85 31.17
C VAL A 261 18.15 -8.64 30.25
N GLY A 262 19.27 -8.41 29.54
CA GLY A 262 19.47 -7.28 28.67
C GLY A 262 18.43 -7.25 27.56
N LEU A 263 18.24 -8.38 26.88
CA LEU A 263 17.20 -8.51 25.86
C LEU A 263 15.81 -8.32 26.44
N TYR A 264 15.51 -8.91 27.60
CA TYR A 264 14.17 -8.83 28.15
C TYR A 264 13.78 -7.42 28.61
N LEU A 265 14.70 -6.66 29.21
CA LEU A 265 14.41 -5.31 29.71
C LEU A 265 14.54 -4.25 28.62
N PHE A 266 15.67 -4.22 27.93
CA PHE A 266 16.06 -3.06 27.11
C PHE A 266 15.42 -3.09 25.73
N LEU A 267 15.15 -4.27 25.20
CA LEU A 267 14.55 -4.40 23.89
C LEU A 267 13.09 -3.91 23.86
N PRO A 268 12.17 -4.35 24.74
CA PRO A 268 10.84 -3.74 24.79
C PRO A 268 10.90 -2.27 25.19
N ALA A 269 11.79 -1.86 26.11
CA ALA A 269 11.95 -0.45 26.48
C ALA A 269 12.36 0.42 25.28
N SER A 270 13.24 -0.07 24.41
CA SER A 270 13.65 0.66 23.19
C SER A 270 12.49 0.85 22.21
N VAL A 271 11.59 -0.13 22.10
CA VAL A 271 10.35 -0.01 21.31
C VAL A 271 9.39 1.00 21.93
N LEU A 272 9.29 1.07 23.26
CA LEU A 272 8.50 2.10 23.95
C LEU A 272 9.08 3.51 23.75
N ILE A 273 10.41 3.64 23.72
CA ILE A 273 11.05 4.91 23.35
C ILE A 273 10.67 5.28 21.92
N ALA A 274 10.75 4.35 20.98
CA ALA A 274 10.32 4.62 19.60
C ALA A 274 8.83 4.96 19.51
N LYS A 275 7.97 4.31 20.30
CA LYS A 275 6.55 4.68 20.44
C LYS A 275 6.38 6.11 20.95
N SER A 276 7.15 6.54 21.95
CA SER A 276 7.09 7.93 22.43
C SER A 276 7.54 8.95 21.37
N MET A 277 8.54 8.60 20.55
CA MET A 277 8.96 9.44 19.41
C MET A 277 7.89 9.50 18.34
N TYR A 278 7.25 8.36 18.05
CA TYR A 278 6.11 8.26 17.14
C TYR A 278 4.91 9.10 17.64
N ASP A 279 4.54 8.96 18.91
CA ASP A 279 3.44 9.71 19.54
C ASP A 279 3.75 11.22 19.61
N SER A 280 5.03 11.60 19.75
CA SER A 280 5.45 13.02 19.75
C SER A 280 5.51 13.63 18.35
N ALA A 281 5.89 12.83 17.36
CA ALA A 281 5.88 13.24 15.96
C ALA A 281 4.43 13.39 15.45
N TYR A 282 3.50 12.58 15.98
CA TYR A 282 2.09 12.61 15.66
C TYR A 282 1.35 13.68 16.47
N LYS A 283 0.78 14.69 15.80
CA LYS A 283 -0.13 15.63 16.48
C LYS A 283 -1.50 14.95 16.62
N PRO A 284 -1.96 14.60 17.84
CA PRO A 284 -3.31 14.08 18.01
C PRO A 284 -4.33 15.08 17.46
N GLY A 285 -5.14 14.65 16.50
CA GLY A 285 -6.12 15.50 15.80
C GLY A 285 -5.84 15.70 14.31
N THR A 286 -4.65 15.36 13.81
CA THR A 286 -4.48 15.08 12.37
C THR A 286 -4.93 13.66 12.11
N ASN A 287 -6.26 13.43 12.16
CA ASN A 287 -6.79 12.19 11.59
C ASN A 287 -6.12 11.99 10.23
N PRO A 288 -5.79 10.74 9.82
CA PRO A 288 -5.49 10.50 8.41
C PRO A 288 -6.53 11.29 7.62
N PRO A 289 -6.14 12.09 6.60
CA PRO A 289 -7.12 12.69 5.73
C PRO A 289 -8.07 11.55 5.40
N GLU A 290 -9.33 11.66 5.83
CA GLU A 290 -10.31 10.62 5.54
C GLU A 290 -10.34 10.60 4.04
N ILE A 291 -9.61 9.64 3.46
CA ILE A 291 -9.71 9.34 2.05
C ILE A 291 -11.17 8.93 1.99
N PRO A 292 -12.06 9.75 1.39
CA PRO A 292 -13.48 9.58 1.53
C PRO A 292 -13.75 8.11 1.22
N GLU A 293 -14.24 7.39 2.23
CA GLU A 293 -14.23 5.93 2.21
C GLU A 293 -14.75 5.47 0.85
N PRO A 294 -14.11 4.47 0.23
CA PRO A 294 -14.39 4.07 -1.14
C PRO A 294 -15.82 3.52 -1.34
N SER A 295 -16.77 3.69 -0.42
CA SER A 295 -18.19 3.62 -0.78
C SER A 295 -18.50 4.50 -2.00
N ASN A 296 -17.85 5.68 -2.10
CA ASN A 296 -17.90 6.53 -3.28
C ASN A 296 -16.72 6.36 -4.23
N ALA A 297 -15.52 5.94 -3.80
CA ALA A 297 -14.42 5.69 -4.73
C ALA A 297 -14.58 4.36 -5.50
N VAL A 298 -15.16 3.31 -4.94
CA VAL A 298 -15.71 2.15 -5.69
C VAL A 298 -16.84 2.62 -6.59
N SER A 299 -17.62 3.64 -6.22
CA SER A 299 -18.56 4.27 -7.15
C SER A 299 -17.84 5.00 -8.28
N LEU A 300 -16.67 5.62 -8.02
CA LEU A 300 -15.83 6.26 -9.03
C LEU A 300 -15.15 5.21 -9.92
N THR A 301 -14.57 4.14 -9.37
CA THR A 301 -13.99 3.04 -10.16
C THR A 301 -15.07 2.26 -10.89
N LYS A 302 -16.25 2.03 -10.29
CA LYS A 302 -17.42 1.45 -10.98
C LYS A 302 -17.98 2.39 -12.02
N ALA A 303 -18.03 3.70 -11.78
CA ALA A 303 -18.50 4.67 -12.76
C ALA A 303 -17.50 4.78 -13.91
N LEU A 304 -16.20 4.82 -13.63
CA LEU A 304 -15.14 4.79 -14.63
C LEU A 304 -15.16 3.48 -15.41
N MET A 305 -15.29 2.31 -14.75
CA MET A 305 -15.48 1.01 -15.42
C MET A 305 -16.79 0.95 -16.21
N GLN A 306 -17.89 1.50 -15.71
CA GLN A 306 -19.17 1.54 -16.43
C GLN A 306 -19.06 2.43 -17.67
N VAL A 307 -18.36 3.56 -17.58
CA VAL A 307 -18.06 4.43 -18.72
C VAL A 307 -17.16 3.70 -19.72
N GLN A 308 -16.13 2.99 -19.26
CA GLN A 308 -15.20 2.27 -20.14
C GLN A 308 -15.85 1.04 -20.79
N MET A 309 -16.68 0.29 -20.05
CA MET A 309 -17.43 -0.86 -20.58
C MET A 309 -18.53 -0.40 -21.55
N ALA A 310 -19.15 0.76 -21.31
CA ALA A 310 -20.04 1.38 -22.29
C ALA A 310 -19.28 1.77 -23.56
N GLU A 311 -18.07 2.33 -23.45
CA GLU A 311 -17.22 2.69 -24.58
C GLU A 311 -16.83 1.46 -25.42
N ILE A 312 -16.45 0.34 -24.77
CA ILE A 312 -16.15 -0.94 -25.44
C ILE A 312 -17.40 -1.51 -26.12
N ALA A 313 -18.53 -1.59 -25.40
CA ALA A 313 -19.78 -2.11 -25.95
C ALA A 313 -20.25 -1.30 -27.18
N LEU A 314 -20.11 0.02 -27.12
CA LEU A 314 -20.50 0.92 -28.22
C LEU A 314 -19.52 0.92 -29.39
N THR A 315 -18.24 0.69 -29.15
CA THR A 315 -17.26 0.47 -30.24
C THR A 315 -17.55 -0.85 -30.96
N ILE A 316 -17.94 -1.89 -30.22
CA ILE A 316 -18.40 -3.16 -30.78
C ILE A 316 -19.69 -2.95 -31.58
N ILE A 317 -20.69 -2.22 -31.05
CA ILE A 317 -21.92 -1.93 -31.79
C ILE A 317 -21.64 -1.08 -33.04
N GLY A 318 -20.79 -0.06 -32.94
CA GLY A 318 -20.41 0.80 -34.07
C GLY A 318 -19.75 0.02 -35.20
N SER A 319 -18.84 -0.90 -34.87
CA SER A 319 -18.18 -1.78 -35.85
C SER A 319 -19.11 -2.85 -36.45
N VAL A 320 -20.12 -3.30 -35.70
CA VAL A 320 -21.17 -4.20 -36.22
C VAL A 320 -22.14 -3.46 -37.14
N VAL A 321 -22.47 -2.19 -36.85
CA VAL A 321 -23.39 -1.36 -37.65
C VAL A 321 -22.70 -0.76 -38.88
N SER A 322 -21.40 -0.48 -38.82
CA SER A 322 -20.60 -0.03 -39.97
C SER A 322 -20.09 -1.17 -40.85
N ALA A 323 -20.39 -2.44 -40.50
CA ALA A 323 -20.18 -3.54 -41.44
C ALA A 323 -21.08 -3.26 -42.64
N PRO A 324 -20.52 -3.01 -43.84
CA PRO A 324 -21.31 -2.61 -44.99
C PRO A 324 -22.38 -3.65 -45.21
N THR A 325 -23.59 -3.19 -45.55
CA THR A 325 -24.66 -4.00 -46.12
C THR A 325 -24.06 -4.87 -47.21
N MET A 326 -23.66 -6.09 -46.86
CA MET A 326 -23.35 -7.12 -47.84
C MET A 326 -24.65 -7.28 -48.59
N THR A 327 -24.58 -6.88 -49.85
CA THR A 327 -25.58 -7.05 -50.90
C THR A 327 -26.52 -8.22 -50.61
N ALA A 328 -27.82 -7.93 -50.64
CA ALA A 328 -28.96 -8.78 -50.28
C ALA A 328 -29.13 -10.07 -51.14
N GLY A 329 -28.06 -10.82 -51.41
CA GLY A 329 -28.05 -11.93 -52.36
C GLY A 329 -27.70 -13.31 -51.79
N GLN A 330 -27.13 -13.45 -50.60
CA GLN A 330 -26.76 -14.77 -50.06
C GLN A 330 -26.94 -14.84 -48.54
N LEU A 331 -28.16 -15.21 -48.12
CA LEU A 331 -28.44 -15.67 -46.77
C LEU A 331 -29.33 -16.91 -46.87
N PHE A 332 -28.68 -18.01 -47.28
CA PHE A 332 -29.21 -19.36 -47.10
C PHE A 332 -28.10 -20.20 -46.45
N PHE A 333 -28.47 -20.85 -45.34
CA PHE A 333 -27.71 -21.78 -44.50
C PHE A 333 -26.69 -21.20 -43.51
N LEU A 334 -27.07 -21.10 -42.24
CA LEU A 334 -26.68 -22.11 -41.22
C LEU A 334 -27.60 -22.02 -39.98
N PRO A 335 -27.82 -23.14 -39.24
CA PRO A 335 -28.99 -23.35 -38.41
C PRO A 335 -28.78 -23.06 -36.92
N ALA A 336 -29.91 -22.92 -36.24
CA ALA A 336 -30.07 -22.87 -34.80
C ALA A 336 -29.42 -24.06 -34.08
N CYS A 337 -28.69 -23.78 -33.00
CA CYS A 337 -28.49 -24.71 -31.90
C CYS A 337 -29.03 -24.07 -30.61
N ILE A 338 -30.10 -24.68 -30.13
CA ILE A 338 -30.70 -24.51 -28.79
C ILE A 338 -30.01 -25.52 -27.85
N GLY A 339 -29.76 -25.08 -26.61
CA GLY A 339 -29.59 -25.93 -25.42
C GLY A 339 -28.14 -25.98 -24.90
N GLY A 340 -27.83 -25.69 -23.64
CA GLY A 340 -28.64 -25.35 -22.48
C GLY A 340 -27.72 -25.03 -21.27
N ALA A 341 -28.31 -24.34 -20.29
CA ALA A 341 -27.95 -24.21 -18.87
C ALA A 341 -26.47 -24.28 -18.41
N ALA A 342 -25.96 -23.16 -17.90
CA ALA A 342 -25.63 -22.95 -16.48
C ALA A 342 -24.61 -21.81 -16.33
N VAL A 343 -25.01 -20.72 -15.67
CA VAL A 343 -24.30 -19.93 -14.65
C VAL A 343 -25.06 -18.62 -14.53
N GLN A 344 -25.92 -18.53 -13.50
CA GLN A 344 -26.52 -17.29 -13.05
C GLN A 344 -25.41 -16.33 -12.60
N SER A 345 -25.30 -15.18 -13.25
CA SER A 345 -24.54 -14.06 -12.73
C SER A 345 -25.30 -12.76 -12.93
N VAL A 346 -24.97 -11.80 -12.08
CA VAL A 346 -25.52 -10.47 -11.78
C VAL A 346 -25.80 -9.56 -13.01
N ALA A 347 -25.51 -10.01 -14.22
CA ALA A 347 -25.74 -9.30 -15.48
C ALA A 347 -27.22 -9.01 -15.79
N CYS A 348 -28.16 -9.86 -15.36
CA CYS A 348 -29.59 -9.66 -15.71
C CYS A 348 -30.29 -8.50 -14.98
N MET A 349 -29.77 -8.03 -13.83
CA MET A 349 -30.37 -6.87 -13.14
C MET A 349 -29.83 -5.52 -13.62
N ILE A 350 -28.70 -5.49 -14.35
CA ILE A 350 -28.08 -4.25 -14.85
C ILE A 350 -28.47 -3.95 -16.30
N LEU A 351 -28.93 -4.95 -17.07
CA LEU A 351 -29.36 -4.77 -18.47
C LEU A 351 -30.82 -4.31 -18.65
N ALA A 352 -31.64 -4.24 -17.60
CA ALA A 352 -33.03 -3.80 -17.70
C ALA A 352 -33.24 -2.40 -18.34
N PRO A 353 -32.46 -1.35 -18.01
CA PRO A 353 -32.63 -0.04 -18.64
C PRO A 353 -32.13 -0.03 -20.10
N VAL A 354 -31.10 -0.82 -20.43
CA VAL A 354 -30.57 -0.92 -21.80
C VAL A 354 -31.54 -1.69 -22.70
N CYS A 355 -32.14 -2.76 -22.20
CA CYS A 355 -33.21 -3.49 -22.90
C CYS A 355 -34.47 -2.65 -23.07
N PHE A 356 -34.81 -1.76 -22.13
CA PHE A 356 -35.96 -0.86 -22.24
C PHE A 356 -35.75 0.23 -23.32
N VAL A 357 -34.54 0.79 -23.41
CA VAL A 357 -34.17 1.75 -24.47
C VAL A 357 -34.12 1.06 -25.84
N ILE A 358 -33.57 -0.16 -25.93
CA ILE A 358 -33.55 -0.95 -27.16
C ILE A 358 -34.97 -1.36 -27.58
N TYR A 359 -35.85 -1.72 -26.63
CA TYR A 359 -37.25 -2.05 -26.91
C TYR A 359 -38.05 -0.83 -27.39
N LEU A 360 -37.85 0.35 -26.78
CA LEU A 360 -38.45 1.61 -27.25
C LEU A 360 -37.93 2.01 -28.64
N PHE A 361 -36.64 1.77 -28.91
CA PHE A 361 -36.03 2.07 -30.20
C PHE A 361 -36.53 1.14 -31.31
N ILE A 362 -36.68 -0.17 -31.02
CA ILE A 362 -37.28 -1.16 -31.94
C ILE A 362 -38.76 -0.83 -32.18
N CYS A 363 -39.52 -0.45 -31.14
CA CYS A 363 -40.93 -0.07 -31.29
C CYS A 363 -41.11 1.24 -32.09
N MET A 364 -40.17 2.19 -31.99
CA MET A 364 -40.16 3.41 -32.83
C MET A 364 -39.78 3.11 -34.29
N PHE A 365 -38.96 2.09 -34.55
CA PHE A 365 -38.53 1.72 -35.90
C PHE A 365 -39.62 0.97 -36.69
N PHE A 366 -40.46 0.17 -36.02
CA PHE A 366 -41.51 -0.61 -36.68
C PHE A 366 -42.86 0.10 -36.83
N THR A 367 -43.01 1.35 -36.35
CA THR A 367 -44.30 2.09 -36.38
C THR A 367 -44.40 3.19 -37.44
N ARG A 368 -43.47 3.29 -38.40
CA ARG A 368 -43.61 4.22 -39.55
C ARG A 368 -43.62 3.47 -40.90
N PRO A 369 -44.74 3.46 -41.64
CA PRO A 369 -44.70 3.16 -43.07
C PRO A 369 -44.52 4.46 -43.87
N MET A 370 -43.81 4.33 -44.99
CA MET A 370 -43.65 5.29 -46.10
C MET A 370 -42.74 6.51 -45.86
N PHE A 371 -41.51 6.44 -46.37
CA PHE A 371 -41.12 7.00 -47.67
C PHE A 371 -39.62 6.73 -47.90
N ASP A 372 -39.33 6.23 -49.10
CA ASP A 372 -38.01 5.87 -49.60
C ASP A 372 -37.23 7.14 -49.97
N PHE A 373 -36.14 7.44 -49.26
CA PHE A 373 -35.15 8.42 -49.68
C PHE A 373 -33.73 7.92 -49.35
N GLY A 374 -33.00 7.57 -50.40
CA GLY A 374 -31.62 7.09 -50.37
C GLY A 374 -30.62 8.17 -49.96
N GLY A 375 -30.42 8.35 -48.65
CA GLY A 375 -29.29 9.07 -48.08
C GLY A 375 -28.80 8.35 -46.83
N SER A 376 -27.65 7.68 -46.92
CA SER A 376 -26.99 7.08 -45.76
C SER A 376 -26.44 8.20 -44.87
N MET A 377 -27.23 8.65 -43.89
CA MET A 377 -26.67 9.43 -42.79
C MET A 377 -25.80 8.50 -41.95
N ASP A 378 -24.56 8.92 -41.72
CA ASP A 378 -23.55 8.16 -40.98
C ASP A 378 -23.86 8.26 -39.48
N VAL A 379 -24.83 7.46 -39.03
CA VAL A 379 -25.34 7.40 -37.65
C VAL A 379 -24.20 7.22 -36.63
N SER A 380 -23.10 6.57 -37.04
CA SER A 380 -21.89 6.33 -36.26
C SER A 380 -21.28 7.62 -35.67
N THR A 381 -21.19 8.69 -36.46
CA THR A 381 -20.55 9.96 -36.06
C THR A 381 -21.41 10.78 -35.10
N THR A 382 -22.73 10.72 -35.25
CA THR A 382 -23.67 11.41 -34.35
C THR A 382 -23.74 10.70 -33.00
N LEU A 383 -23.65 9.37 -33.01
CA LEU A 383 -23.62 8.55 -31.79
C LEU A 383 -22.31 8.77 -31.00
N LEU A 384 -21.15 8.67 -31.66
CA LEU A 384 -19.82 8.90 -31.06
C LEU A 384 -19.66 10.30 -30.44
N SER A 385 -20.33 11.29 -31.01
CA SER A 385 -20.19 12.68 -30.61
C SER A 385 -21.18 13.08 -29.49
N SER A 386 -22.36 12.46 -29.43
CA SER A 386 -23.24 12.48 -28.25
C SER A 386 -22.66 11.73 -27.03
N LEU A 387 -21.77 10.75 -27.27
CA LEU A 387 -21.08 9.97 -26.23
C LEU A 387 -20.02 10.76 -25.47
N GLY A 388 -19.27 11.63 -26.14
CA GLY A 388 -18.33 12.56 -25.47
C GLY A 388 -19.04 13.51 -24.50
N VAL A 389 -20.28 13.87 -24.80
CA VAL A 389 -21.14 14.72 -23.95
C VAL A 389 -21.56 13.97 -22.68
N VAL A 390 -22.02 12.73 -22.80
CA VAL A 390 -22.40 11.90 -21.63
C VAL A 390 -21.19 11.62 -20.75
N LYS A 391 -20.01 11.34 -21.35
CA LYS A 391 -18.73 11.14 -20.64
C LYS A 391 -18.36 12.36 -19.80
N ALA A 392 -18.44 13.57 -20.36
CA ALA A 392 -18.11 14.81 -19.67
C ALA A 392 -19.13 15.19 -18.58
N ILE A 393 -20.43 14.99 -18.82
CA ILE A 393 -21.48 15.26 -17.82
C ILE A 393 -21.31 14.35 -16.62
N VAL A 394 -21.24 13.02 -16.83
CA VAL A 394 -21.13 12.04 -15.74
C VAL A 394 -19.87 12.29 -14.90
N LEU A 395 -18.74 12.54 -15.55
CA LEU A 395 -17.47 12.74 -14.85
C LEU A 395 -17.41 14.07 -14.09
N SER A 396 -18.06 15.12 -14.60
CA SER A 396 -18.18 16.41 -13.90
C SER A 396 -19.05 16.33 -12.64
N SER A 397 -20.15 15.58 -12.69
CA SER A 397 -21.01 15.33 -11.53
C SER A 397 -20.31 14.49 -10.46
N ILE A 398 -19.36 13.61 -10.85
CA ILE A 398 -18.60 12.78 -9.91
C ILE A 398 -17.45 13.57 -9.26
N LEU A 399 -16.80 14.47 -10.01
CA LEU A 399 -15.66 15.25 -9.51
C LEU A 399 -16.09 16.48 -8.69
N GLY A 400 -17.38 16.81 -8.63
CA GLY A 400 -17.91 17.99 -7.94
C GLY A 400 -17.43 19.33 -8.54
N ALA A 401 -16.83 19.28 -9.73
CA ALA A 401 -16.35 20.45 -10.45
C ALA A 401 -17.52 21.01 -11.26
N GLY A 402 -18.01 22.20 -10.90
CA GLY A 402 -19.03 22.89 -11.68
C GLY A 402 -18.56 23.06 -13.12
N VAL A 403 -19.24 22.40 -14.07
CA VAL A 403 -18.93 22.54 -15.49
C VAL A 403 -19.19 23.99 -15.88
N PRO A 404 -18.17 24.73 -16.30
CA PRO A 404 -18.40 26.10 -16.71
C PRO A 404 -19.26 26.13 -17.97
N ALA A 405 -20.19 27.08 -18.05
CA ALA A 405 -21.26 27.14 -19.06
C ALA A 405 -20.78 27.02 -20.52
N TYR A 406 -19.52 27.39 -20.81
CA TYR A 406 -18.92 27.26 -22.14
C TYR A 406 -18.68 25.81 -22.60
N MET A 407 -18.59 24.84 -21.67
CA MET A 407 -18.49 23.42 -22.02
C MET A 407 -19.79 22.91 -22.65
N TYR A 408 -20.95 23.41 -22.22
CA TYR A 408 -22.25 23.10 -22.83
C TYR A 408 -22.37 23.60 -24.27
N VAL A 409 -21.67 24.68 -24.62
CA VAL A 409 -21.62 25.21 -25.99
C VAL A 409 -20.78 24.29 -26.91
N GLY A 410 -19.69 23.72 -26.39
CA GLY A 410 -18.93 22.67 -27.08
C GLY A 410 -19.74 21.36 -27.25
N MET A 411 -20.61 21.04 -26.29
CA MET A 411 -21.51 19.88 -26.33
C MET A 411 -22.66 19.99 -27.34
N ALA A 412 -22.94 21.19 -27.87
CA ALA A 412 -23.93 21.39 -28.93
C ALA A 412 -23.34 21.21 -30.35
N ALA A 413 -22.01 21.29 -30.51
CA ALA A 413 -21.32 21.04 -31.78
C ALA A 413 -21.58 19.64 -32.40
N PRO A 414 -21.68 18.53 -31.63
CA PRO A 414 -22.07 17.23 -32.17
C PRO A 414 -23.56 17.11 -32.57
N MET A 415 -24.40 18.08 -32.20
CA MET A 415 -25.78 18.19 -32.72
C MET A 415 -25.82 18.91 -34.07
N VAL A 416 -24.69 19.38 -34.60
CA VAL A 416 -24.63 20.05 -35.90
C VAL A 416 -24.92 19.09 -37.07
N PRO A 417 -24.52 17.81 -37.11
CA PRO A 417 -24.94 16.88 -38.17
C PRO A 417 -26.46 16.65 -38.21
N SER A 418 -27.12 16.57 -37.06
CA SER A 418 -28.57 16.49 -36.98
C SER A 418 -29.23 17.82 -37.33
N LEU A 419 -28.61 18.96 -36.99
CA LEU A 419 -28.99 20.27 -37.51
C LEU A 419 -28.76 20.38 -39.02
N ILE A 420 -27.75 19.73 -39.61
CA ILE A 420 -27.51 19.69 -41.07
C ILE A 420 -28.59 18.85 -41.74
N GLY A 421 -29.06 17.77 -41.13
CA GLY A 421 -30.24 17.02 -41.59
C GLY A 421 -31.52 17.85 -41.55
N LEU A 422 -31.70 18.63 -40.47
CA LEU A 422 -32.82 19.57 -40.30
C LEU A 422 -32.74 20.77 -41.25
N VAL A 423 -31.55 21.34 -41.44
CA VAL A 423 -31.28 22.45 -42.37
C VAL A 423 -31.37 21.95 -43.80
N SER A 424 -30.94 20.73 -44.12
CA SER A 424 -31.16 20.10 -45.43
C SER A 424 -32.64 20.00 -45.74
N THR A 425 -33.45 19.41 -44.84
CA THR A 425 -34.90 19.31 -45.03
C THR A 425 -35.60 20.68 -45.10
N TYR A 426 -35.11 21.69 -44.37
CA TYR A 426 -35.63 23.06 -44.43
C TYR A 426 -35.21 23.81 -45.71
N VAL A 427 -33.97 23.60 -46.19
CA VAL A 427 -33.44 24.17 -47.44
C VAL A 427 -34.16 23.58 -48.66
N TRP A 428 -34.50 22.29 -48.63
CA TRP A 428 -35.35 21.65 -49.64
C TRP A 428 -36.78 22.21 -49.68
N GLY A 429 -37.26 22.78 -48.57
CA GLY A 429 -38.58 23.45 -48.50
C GLY A 429 -38.58 24.89 -49.00
N ILE A 430 -37.43 25.57 -49.03
CA ILE A 430 -37.33 27.01 -49.34
C ILE A 430 -36.70 27.27 -50.71
N ILE A 431 -35.82 26.39 -51.21
CA ILE A 431 -35.17 26.55 -52.51
C ILE A 431 -35.85 25.59 -53.51
N PRO A 432 -36.52 26.09 -54.56
CA PRO A 432 -37.10 25.24 -55.61
C PRO A 432 -36.04 24.33 -56.21
N GLY A 433 -36.35 23.04 -56.37
CA GLY A 433 -35.42 21.96 -56.78
C GLY A 433 -34.74 22.10 -58.15
N THR A 434 -34.79 23.27 -58.80
CA THR A 434 -34.23 23.55 -60.12
C THR A 434 -32.91 24.32 -60.09
N VAL A 435 -32.39 24.72 -58.92
CA VAL A 435 -31.26 25.68 -58.85
C VAL A 435 -29.96 25.09 -58.28
N MET A 436 -29.99 23.95 -57.57
CA MET A 436 -28.78 23.33 -57.03
C MET A 436 -28.51 21.97 -57.66
N SER A 437 -27.40 21.84 -58.38
CA SER A 437 -26.95 20.54 -58.88
C SER A 437 -26.49 19.65 -57.70
N PRO A 438 -26.68 18.33 -57.76
CA PRO A 438 -26.19 17.39 -56.74
C PRO A 438 -24.71 17.58 -56.38
N ASN A 439 -23.89 18.00 -57.36
CA ASN A 439 -22.47 18.28 -57.16
C ASN A 439 -22.23 19.49 -56.25
N MET A 440 -23.08 20.51 -56.30
CA MET A 440 -23.00 21.67 -55.40
C MET A 440 -23.34 21.28 -53.97
N LEU A 441 -24.32 20.39 -53.77
CA LEU A 441 -24.70 19.88 -52.46
C LEU A 441 -23.59 19.03 -51.83
N LEU A 442 -22.97 18.14 -52.62
CA LEU A 442 -21.84 17.35 -52.18
C LEU A 442 -20.64 18.24 -51.81
N MET A 443 -20.41 19.32 -52.57
CA MET A 443 -19.36 20.29 -52.27
C MET A 443 -19.65 21.03 -50.96
N VAL A 444 -20.88 21.48 -50.71
CA VAL A 444 -21.26 22.13 -49.44
C VAL A 444 -21.15 21.18 -48.27
N ALA A 445 -21.57 19.91 -48.43
CA ALA A 445 -21.44 18.89 -47.40
C ALA A 445 -19.96 18.59 -47.07
N ASN A 446 -19.10 18.48 -48.08
CA ASN A 446 -17.66 18.27 -47.89
C ASN A 446 -16.97 19.47 -47.24
N VAL A 447 -17.37 20.70 -47.60
CA VAL A 447 -16.85 21.93 -46.97
C VAL A 447 -17.34 22.03 -45.52
N ALA A 448 -18.61 21.72 -45.25
CA ALA A 448 -19.16 21.69 -43.90
C ALA A 448 -18.45 20.65 -43.02
N ASN A 449 -18.25 19.42 -43.51
CA ASN A 449 -17.48 18.39 -42.80
C ASN A 449 -16.02 18.81 -42.57
N ALA A 450 -15.37 19.43 -43.56
CA ALA A 450 -13.99 19.91 -43.43
C ALA A 450 -13.84 21.03 -42.37
N ILE A 451 -14.88 21.82 -42.13
CA ILE A 451 -14.90 22.89 -41.12
C ILE A 451 -15.35 22.37 -39.75
N LEU A 452 -16.35 21.48 -39.72
CA LEU A 452 -16.95 20.99 -38.47
C LEU A 452 -16.09 19.91 -37.79
N ALA A 453 -15.42 19.05 -38.54
CA ALA A 453 -14.53 18.03 -37.98
C ALA A 453 -13.41 18.63 -37.09
N PRO A 454 -12.66 19.68 -37.50
CA PRO A 454 -11.66 20.29 -36.63
C PRO A 454 -12.27 21.03 -35.42
N ILE A 455 -13.48 21.60 -35.55
CA ILE A 455 -14.18 22.23 -34.42
C ILE A 455 -14.60 21.17 -33.39
N ALA A 456 -15.16 20.04 -33.84
CA ALA A 456 -15.51 18.92 -32.98
C ALA A 456 -14.26 18.35 -32.28
N ASN A 457 -13.17 18.14 -33.02
CA ASN A 457 -11.89 17.69 -32.46
C ASN A 457 -11.31 18.70 -31.45
N LEU A 458 -11.42 20.01 -31.71
CA LEU A 458 -10.96 21.06 -30.79
C LEU A 458 -11.81 21.10 -29.50
N SER A 459 -13.13 20.92 -29.62
CA SER A 459 -14.02 20.85 -28.46
C SER A 459 -13.74 19.62 -27.58
N GLY A 460 -13.50 18.46 -28.22
CA GLY A 460 -13.04 17.25 -27.54
C GLY A 460 -11.71 17.48 -26.83
N PHE A 461 -10.74 18.05 -27.51
CA PHE A 461 -9.42 18.38 -26.94
C PHE A 461 -9.52 19.30 -25.72
N LEU A 462 -10.28 20.40 -25.82
CA LEU A 462 -10.48 21.32 -24.69
C LEU A 462 -11.18 20.62 -23.53
N SER A 463 -12.17 19.78 -23.80
CA SER A 463 -12.89 19.03 -22.75
C SER A 463 -11.97 18.07 -21.99
N HIS A 464 -11.11 17.34 -22.71
CA HIS A 464 -10.10 16.47 -22.11
C HIS A 464 -9.04 17.28 -21.34
N TYR A 465 -8.61 18.41 -21.86
CA TYR A 465 -7.63 19.27 -21.19
C TYR A 465 -8.11 19.79 -19.83
N TYR A 466 -9.34 20.31 -19.74
CA TYR A 466 -9.91 20.78 -18.46
C TYR A 466 -10.10 19.64 -17.46
N LEU A 467 -10.49 18.47 -17.96
CA LEU A 467 -10.68 17.29 -17.14
C LEU A 467 -9.34 16.77 -16.58
N ASP A 468 -8.30 16.72 -17.40
CA ASP A 468 -6.94 16.37 -17.00
C ASP A 468 -6.42 17.35 -15.93
N GLN A 469 -6.67 18.65 -16.10
CA GLN A 469 -6.28 19.67 -15.12
C GLN A 469 -7.02 19.50 -13.79
N ALA A 470 -8.33 19.24 -13.83
CA ALA A 470 -9.13 19.00 -12.63
C ALA A 470 -8.67 17.74 -11.90
N LEU A 471 -8.44 16.64 -12.63
CA LEU A 471 -7.94 15.40 -12.04
C LEU A 471 -6.54 15.59 -11.44
N ALA A 472 -5.63 16.27 -12.16
CA ALA A 472 -4.28 16.56 -11.69
C ALA A 472 -4.30 17.39 -10.39
N SER A 473 -5.18 18.40 -10.29
CA SER A 473 -5.32 19.18 -9.05
C SER A 473 -5.76 18.32 -7.87
N LYS A 474 -6.78 17.48 -8.05
CA LYS A 474 -7.27 16.57 -7.01
C LYS A 474 -6.24 15.51 -6.61
N LEU A 475 -5.52 14.94 -7.58
CA LEU A 475 -4.41 14.01 -7.32
C LEU A 475 -3.28 14.69 -6.55
N THR A 476 -2.98 15.95 -6.87
CA THR A 476 -1.97 16.73 -6.15
C THR A 476 -2.38 16.95 -4.70
N ASP A 477 -3.63 17.34 -4.44
CA ASP A 477 -4.16 17.53 -3.09
C ASP A 477 -4.08 16.22 -2.28
N ILE A 478 -4.57 15.11 -2.85
CA ILE A 478 -4.48 13.78 -2.22
C ILE A 478 -3.02 13.42 -1.94
N THR A 479 -2.12 13.68 -2.87
CA THR A 479 -0.69 13.35 -2.71
C THR A 479 -0.05 14.20 -1.62
N LEU A 480 -0.34 15.51 -1.57
CA LEU A 480 0.19 16.43 -0.57
C LEU A 480 -0.29 16.08 0.84
N ASP A 481 -1.51 15.55 0.98
CA ASP A 481 -2.04 15.12 2.28
C ASP A 481 -1.54 13.72 2.67
N PHE A 482 -1.41 12.80 1.71
CA PHE A 482 -1.03 11.41 1.98
C PHE A 482 0.47 11.22 2.25
N THR A 483 1.33 11.99 1.60
CA THR A 483 2.80 11.88 1.74
C THR A 483 3.31 12.15 3.16
N PRO A 484 2.98 13.29 3.79
CA PRO A 484 3.44 13.57 5.15
C PRO A 484 2.87 12.55 6.14
N TYR A 485 1.65 12.07 5.91
CA TYR A 485 1.05 11.00 6.69
C TYR A 485 1.90 9.73 6.62
N VAL A 486 2.27 9.24 5.44
CA VAL A 486 3.11 8.03 5.32
C VAL A 486 4.49 8.26 5.96
N LEU A 487 5.14 9.39 5.69
CA LEU A 487 6.48 9.70 6.21
C LEU A 487 6.50 9.76 7.75
N GLN A 488 5.46 10.31 8.35
CA GLN A 488 5.33 10.41 9.81
C GLN A 488 5.27 9.03 10.49
N TYR A 489 4.76 8.01 9.82
CA TYR A 489 4.67 6.65 10.34
C TYR A 489 5.90 5.82 9.99
N ALA A 490 6.37 5.92 8.74
CA ALA A 490 7.45 5.09 8.25
C ALA A 490 8.80 5.47 8.86
N VAL A 491 9.07 6.76 9.10
CA VAL A 491 10.37 7.22 9.61
C VAL A 491 10.66 6.69 11.02
N PRO A 492 9.77 6.86 12.03
CA PRO A 492 10.01 6.28 13.36
C PRO A 492 10.13 4.77 13.33
N VAL A 493 9.32 4.08 12.51
CA VAL A 493 9.36 2.61 12.39
C VAL A 493 10.68 2.13 11.78
N MET A 494 11.21 2.82 10.79
CA MET A 494 12.54 2.50 10.23
C MET A 494 13.68 2.75 11.22
N LEU A 495 13.50 3.64 12.21
CA LEU A 495 14.48 3.88 13.27
C LEU A 495 14.42 2.84 14.41
N ILE A 496 13.31 2.11 14.55
CA ILE A 496 13.13 1.10 15.62
C ILE A 496 14.32 0.12 15.68
N PRO A 497 14.73 -0.57 14.59
CA PRO A 497 15.82 -1.54 14.66
C PRO A 497 17.15 -0.91 15.09
N LEU A 498 17.43 0.32 14.64
CA LEU A 498 18.65 1.04 14.97
C LEU A 498 18.68 1.40 16.46
N ILE A 499 17.58 1.95 16.99
CA ILE A 499 17.45 2.25 18.42
C ILE A 499 17.52 0.96 19.25
N MET A 500 16.83 -0.10 18.82
CA MET A 500 16.85 -1.41 19.47
C MET A 500 18.29 -1.94 19.58
N ILE A 501 19.04 -1.95 18.48
CA ILE A 501 20.42 -2.46 18.47
C ILE A 501 21.30 -1.61 19.40
N ILE A 502 21.28 -0.28 19.25
CA ILE A 502 22.12 0.63 20.04
C ILE A 502 21.83 0.48 21.54
N VAL A 503 20.57 0.55 21.94
CA VAL A 503 20.17 0.50 23.36
C VAL A 503 20.46 -0.87 23.94
N THR A 504 20.11 -1.95 23.23
CA THR A 504 20.29 -3.33 23.71
C THR A 504 21.77 -3.69 23.83
N VAL A 505 22.59 -3.38 22.82
CA VAL A 505 24.02 -3.67 22.84
C VAL A 505 24.73 -2.87 23.94
N THR A 506 24.42 -1.58 24.07
CA THR A 506 25.00 -0.72 25.11
C THR A 506 24.62 -1.22 26.50
N ALA A 507 23.37 -1.62 26.69
CA ALA A 507 22.89 -2.16 27.95
C ALA A 507 23.58 -3.49 28.31
N ILE A 508 23.63 -4.46 27.38
CA ILE A 508 24.31 -5.75 27.59
C ILE A 508 25.78 -5.53 27.93
N ARG A 509 26.47 -4.61 27.24
CA ARG A 509 27.87 -4.27 27.53
C ARG A 509 28.07 -3.68 28.91
N SER A 510 27.09 -2.92 29.42
CA SER A 510 27.16 -2.36 30.78
C SER A 510 26.83 -3.40 31.86
N ILE A 511 25.88 -4.30 31.59
CA ILE A 511 25.39 -5.29 32.56
C ILE A 511 26.32 -6.49 32.67
N SER A 512 26.93 -6.94 31.55
CA SER A 512 27.82 -8.10 31.55
C SER A 512 28.95 -7.99 32.60
N PRO A 513 29.78 -6.93 32.63
CA PRO A 513 30.79 -6.78 33.67
C PRO A 513 30.21 -6.58 35.07
N ALA A 514 29.04 -5.96 35.22
CA ALA A 514 28.38 -5.81 36.53
C ALA A 514 27.98 -7.17 37.13
N ILE A 515 27.63 -8.14 36.29
CA ILE A 515 27.30 -9.53 36.67
C ILE A 515 28.56 -10.40 36.76
N GLY A 516 29.74 -9.87 36.41
CA GLY A 516 31.00 -10.62 36.35
C GLY A 516 31.10 -11.54 35.13
N GLY A 517 30.35 -11.23 34.06
CA GLY A 517 30.50 -11.82 32.73
C GLY A 517 31.67 -11.22 31.96
N GLU A 518 32.00 -11.84 30.83
CA GLU A 518 33.03 -11.30 29.93
C GLU A 518 32.48 -10.16 29.07
N ILE A 519 33.26 -9.09 28.96
CA ILE A 519 32.92 -7.88 28.19
C ILE A 519 33.16 -8.13 26.69
N GLN A 520 34.10 -9.03 26.36
CA GLN A 520 34.46 -9.39 25.01
C GLN A 520 33.65 -10.60 24.55
N ILE A 521 32.42 -10.35 24.09
CA ILE A 521 31.74 -11.32 23.24
C ILE A 521 32.43 -11.19 21.88
N LEU A 522 33.30 -12.16 21.55
CA LEU A 522 33.97 -12.26 20.25
C LEU A 522 32.91 -12.08 19.13
N GLY A 523 33.07 -11.02 18.33
CA GLY A 523 32.15 -10.62 17.25
C GLY A 523 31.26 -9.41 17.58
N LEU A 524 30.83 -9.21 18.83
CA LEU A 524 29.99 -8.06 19.20
C LEU A 524 30.83 -6.77 19.34
N SER A 525 32.12 -6.91 19.63
CA SER A 525 33.08 -5.81 19.58
C SER A 525 33.51 -5.40 18.18
N GLU A 526 33.25 -6.23 17.16
CA GLU A 526 33.56 -5.91 15.74
C GLU A 526 32.35 -5.36 14.99
N LEU A 527 31.13 -5.60 15.49
CA LEU A 527 29.89 -5.07 14.93
C LEU A 527 29.72 -3.55 15.21
N ILE A 528 30.45 -3.03 16.20
CA ILE A 528 30.54 -1.61 16.55
C ILE A 528 31.83 -1.07 15.93
#